data_AF-A0A2D8NLR3-F1
#
_entry.id   AF-A0A2D8NLR3-F1
#
_cell.length_a   1.000
_cell.length_b   1.000
_cell.length_c   1.000
_cell.angle_alpha   90.00
_cell.angle_beta   90.00
_cell.angle_gamma   90.00
#
_symmetry.space_group_name_H-M   'P 1'
#
loop_
_entity.id
_entity.type
_entity.pdbx_description
1 polymer ?
#
loop_
_entity_poly.entity_id
_entity_poly.type
_entity_poly.pdbx_seq_one_letter_code
_entity_poly.pdbx_strand_id
1 'polypeptide(L)'
;MIEAAFAVPGDLETVTGGYLYEKRLLHGLRDAGTPTELIRLGGSFPDPTPDDHAQAAAALAAVPPDRPLIVDGFVFGSLSPEALAAIAAPVVGMVHHPLALEEGLTAERRRYLFETERANLRRA
;
A
#
# COMPACT_ATOMS: atom_id res chain seq x y z
N MET A 1 -3.64 16.71 -15.52
CA MET A 1 -3.22 16.85 -14.12
C MET A 1 -3.33 15.46 -13.50
N ILE A 2 -2.41 15.08 -12.61
CA ILE A 2 -2.48 13.79 -11.91
C ILE A 2 -3.43 13.99 -10.73
N GLU A 3 -4.50 13.20 -10.67
CA GLU A 3 -5.55 13.34 -9.65
C GLU A 3 -5.32 12.39 -8.46
N ALA A 4 -4.55 11.32 -8.65
CA ALA A 4 -4.21 10.37 -7.59
C ALA A 4 -2.85 9.68 -7.83
N ALA A 5 -2.29 9.11 -6.78
CA ALA A 5 -1.18 8.16 -6.84
C ALA A 5 -1.65 6.80 -6.32
N PHE A 6 -1.12 5.71 -6.88
CA PHE A 6 -1.38 4.34 -6.44
C PHE A 6 -0.05 3.62 -6.23
N ALA A 7 0.24 3.29 -4.98
CA ALA A 7 1.45 2.61 -4.56
C ALA A 7 1.25 1.11 -4.47
N VAL A 8 2.10 0.37 -5.18
CA VAL A 8 2.00 -1.08 -5.38
C VAL A 8 3.38 -1.72 -5.20
N PRO A 9 3.51 -2.80 -4.41
CA PRO A 9 4.78 -3.50 -4.24
C PRO A 9 5.11 -4.39 -5.45
N GLY A 10 6.39 -4.55 -5.73
CA GLY A 10 6.89 -5.54 -6.67
C GLY A 10 6.67 -5.21 -8.15
N ASP A 11 6.79 -6.24 -8.99
CA ASP A 11 6.63 -6.09 -10.43
C ASP A 11 5.21 -6.44 -10.88
N LEU A 12 4.47 -5.39 -11.19
CA LEU A 12 3.12 -5.44 -11.73
C LEU A 12 3.01 -6.28 -13.02
N GLU A 13 4.11 -6.51 -13.76
CA GLU A 13 4.12 -7.40 -14.92
C GLU A 13 4.07 -8.90 -14.59
N THR A 14 4.29 -9.27 -13.33
CA THR A 14 4.13 -10.65 -12.87
C THR A 14 2.66 -11.07 -12.94
N VAL A 15 2.37 -12.24 -13.50
CA VAL A 15 1.00 -12.71 -13.71
C VAL A 15 0.49 -13.42 -12.45
N THR A 16 -0.07 -12.65 -11.53
CA THR A 16 -0.79 -13.15 -10.34
C THR A 16 -2.20 -12.59 -10.28
N GLY A 17 -3.07 -13.19 -9.47
CA GLY A 17 -4.42 -12.66 -9.23
C GLY A 17 -4.38 -11.22 -8.66
N GLY A 18 -3.47 -10.95 -7.72
CA GLY A 18 -3.30 -9.64 -7.09
C GLY A 18 -2.84 -8.57 -8.09
N TYR A 19 -1.77 -8.83 -8.84
CA TYR A 19 -1.27 -7.86 -9.82
C TYR A 19 -2.24 -7.62 -10.97
N LEU A 20 -3.00 -8.64 -11.39
CA LEU A 20 -4.09 -8.45 -12.36
C LEU A 20 -5.21 -7.57 -11.80
N TYR A 21 -5.53 -7.71 -10.51
CA TYR A 21 -6.51 -6.86 -9.83
C TYR A 21 -6.04 -5.41 -9.80
N GLU A 22 -4.81 -5.15 -9.35
CA GLU A 22 -4.24 -3.81 -9.27
C GLU A 22 -4.11 -3.14 -10.64
N LYS A 23 -3.69 -3.89 -11.68
CA LYS A 23 -3.69 -3.40 -13.07
C LYS A 23 -5.07 -2.96 -13.51
N ARG A 24 -6.10 -3.77 -13.23
CA ARG A 24 -7.48 -3.45 -13.56
C ARG A 24 -7.99 -2.24 -12.79
N LEU A 25 -7.63 -2.10 -11.52
CA LEU A 25 -7.98 -0.92 -10.74
C LEU A 25 -7.32 0.34 -11.32
N LEU A 26 -6.02 0.29 -11.58
CA LEU A 26 -5.26 1.41 -12.14
C LEU A 26 -5.83 1.86 -13.50
N HIS A 27 -6.13 0.91 -14.39
CA HIS A 27 -6.73 1.20 -15.68
C HIS A 27 -8.17 1.71 -15.52
N GLY A 28 -8.97 1.09 -14.65
CA GLY A 28 -10.35 1.52 -14.38
C GLY A 28 -10.44 2.94 -13.85
N LEU A 29 -9.54 3.36 -12.95
CA LEU A 29 -9.46 4.75 -12.47
C LEU A 29 -9.16 5.73 -13.60
N ARG A 30 -8.18 5.39 -14.45
CA ARG A 30 -7.80 6.21 -15.61
C ARG A 30 -8.94 6.33 -16.62
N ASP A 31 -9.59 5.20 -16.92
CA ASP A 31 -10.71 5.13 -17.87
C ASP A 31 -11.95 5.87 -17.34
N ALA A 32 -12.13 5.93 -16.02
CA ALA A 32 -13.16 6.72 -15.36
C ALA A 32 -12.85 8.23 -15.30
N GLY A 33 -11.74 8.68 -15.88
CA GLY A 33 -11.35 10.09 -15.92
C GLY A 33 -10.57 10.56 -14.69
N THR A 34 -9.99 9.65 -13.91
CA THR A 34 -9.07 9.95 -12.81
C THR A 34 -7.64 9.55 -13.20
N PRO A 35 -6.82 10.47 -13.75
CA PRO A 35 -5.41 10.19 -14.02
C PRO A 35 -4.66 9.77 -12.74
N THR A 36 -4.25 8.50 -12.70
CA THR A 36 -3.53 7.93 -11.55
C THR A 36 -2.09 7.58 -11.90
N GLU A 37 -1.15 8.11 -11.13
CA GLU A 37 0.27 7.75 -11.20
C GLU A 37 0.52 6.44 -10.46
N LEU A 38 1.31 5.53 -11.05
CA LEU A 38 1.74 4.31 -10.38
C LEU A 38 3.07 4.57 -9.66
N ILE A 39 3.10 4.33 -8.35
CA ILE A 39 4.33 4.31 -7.54
C ILE A 39 4.70 2.84 -7.34
N ARG A 40 5.80 2.40 -7.96
CA ARG A 40 6.32 1.04 -7.76
C ARG A 40 7.19 1.00 -6.52
N LEU A 41 6.91 0.05 -5.63
CA LEU A 41 7.67 -0.17 -4.40
C LEU A 41 8.45 -1.50 -4.47
N GLY A 42 9.35 -1.70 -3.51
CA GLY A 42 10.05 -2.97 -3.34
C GLY A 42 9.08 -4.13 -3.15
N GLY A 43 9.49 -5.33 -3.59
CA GLY A 43 8.60 -6.50 -3.66
C GLY A 43 8.49 -7.34 -2.39
N SER A 44 9.16 -6.96 -1.28
CA SER A 44 9.21 -7.77 -0.06
C SER A 44 7.99 -7.64 0.85
N PHE A 45 7.07 -6.72 0.57
CA PHE A 45 5.80 -6.63 1.31
C PHE A 45 4.97 -7.92 1.15
N PRO A 46 4.31 -8.41 2.22
CA PRO A 46 4.06 -7.77 3.52
C PRO A 46 5.14 -7.97 4.61
N ASP A 47 6.28 -8.58 4.28
CA ASP A 47 7.43 -8.78 5.18
C ASP A 47 8.63 -7.95 4.70
N PRO A 48 8.51 -6.61 4.70
CA PRO A 48 9.47 -5.78 4.00
C PRO A 48 10.87 -5.91 4.60
N THR A 49 11.87 -5.94 3.73
CA THR A 49 13.25 -5.72 4.17
C THR A 49 13.39 -4.30 4.74
N PRO A 50 14.39 -4.02 5.60
CA PRO A 50 14.62 -2.66 6.10
C PRO A 50 14.78 -1.63 4.97
N ASP A 51 15.43 -2.01 3.88
CA ASP A 51 15.65 -1.13 2.72
C ASP A 51 14.35 -0.86 1.96
N ASP A 52 13.55 -1.90 1.67
CA ASP A 52 12.26 -1.74 0.99
C ASP A 52 11.27 -0.93 1.84
N HIS A 53 11.28 -1.11 3.16
CA HIS A 53 10.49 -0.31 4.09
C HIS A 53 10.89 1.16 4.06
N ALA A 54 12.19 1.46 4.17
CA ALA A 54 12.69 2.83 4.16
C ALA A 54 12.43 3.54 2.82
N GLN A 55 12.63 2.83 1.69
CA GLN A 55 12.35 3.36 0.36
C GLN A 55 10.85 3.61 0.16
N ALA A 56 9.99 2.70 0.61
CA ALA A 56 8.55 2.91 0.56
C ALA A 56 8.13 4.10 1.40
N ALA A 57 8.58 4.19 2.66
CA ALA A 57 8.27 5.33 3.53
C ALA A 57 8.65 6.67 2.89
N ALA A 58 9.85 6.75 2.29
CA ALA A 58 10.32 7.96 1.61
C ALA A 58 9.47 8.28 0.37
N ALA A 59 9.17 7.30 -0.47
CA ALA A 59 8.38 7.49 -1.69
C ALA A 59 6.95 7.94 -1.39
N LEU A 60 6.31 7.34 -0.37
CA LEU A 60 4.95 7.67 0.03
C LEU A 60 4.87 9.05 0.70
N ALA A 61 5.86 9.41 1.54
CA ALA A 61 5.92 10.73 2.15
C ALA A 61 6.18 11.88 1.15
N ALA A 62 6.80 11.57 -0.01
CA ALA A 62 7.03 12.53 -1.07
C ALA A 62 5.76 12.86 -1.89
N VAL A 63 4.64 12.17 -1.67
CA VAL A 63 3.39 12.45 -2.37
C VAL A 63 2.81 13.80 -1.87
N PRO A 64 2.49 14.73 -2.78
CA PRO A 64 1.93 16.03 -2.42
C PRO A 64 0.65 15.93 -1.56
N PRO A 65 0.44 16.85 -0.61
CA PRO A 65 -0.68 16.81 0.33
C PRO A 65 -2.06 17.00 -0.32
N ASP A 66 -2.11 17.51 -1.55
CA ASP A 66 -3.33 17.70 -2.35
C ASP A 66 -3.63 16.52 -3.29
N ARG A 67 -2.82 15.45 -3.24
CA ARG A 67 -2.95 14.29 -4.12
C ARG A 67 -3.26 13.03 -3.31
N PRO A 68 -4.49 12.48 -3.39
CA PRO A 68 -4.85 11.21 -2.78
C PRO A 68 -3.88 10.09 -3.14
N LEU A 69 -3.47 9.32 -2.13
CA LEU A 69 -2.55 8.20 -2.23
C LEU A 69 -3.28 6.91 -1.89
N ILE A 70 -3.53 6.09 -2.90
CA ILE A 70 -4.02 4.72 -2.74
C ILE A 70 -2.80 3.85 -2.43
N VAL A 71 -2.89 3.03 -1.39
CA VAL A 71 -1.82 2.13 -0.95
C VAL A 71 -2.34 0.70 -1.00
N ASP A 72 -1.63 -0.17 -1.73
CA ASP A 72 -1.92 -1.61 -1.74
C ASP A 72 -2.03 -2.20 -0.33
N GLY A 73 -2.88 -3.22 -0.15
CA GLY A 73 -3.18 -3.83 1.14
C GLY A 73 -1.98 -4.46 1.84
N PHE A 74 -1.01 -5.02 1.11
CA PHE A 74 0.20 -5.56 1.73
C PHE A 74 1.08 -4.46 2.29
N VAL A 75 1.25 -3.38 1.52
CA VAL A 75 2.01 -2.19 1.95
C VAL A 75 1.27 -1.52 3.11
N PHE A 76 -0.02 -1.25 2.97
CA PHE A 76 -0.81 -0.58 4.00
C PHE A 76 -0.86 -1.38 5.31
N GLY A 77 -1.02 -2.70 5.24
CA GLY A 77 -1.13 -3.54 6.44
C GLY A 77 0.20 -3.81 7.17
N SER A 78 1.34 -3.53 6.54
CA SER A 78 2.67 -3.83 7.11
C SER A 78 3.66 -2.65 7.14
N LEU A 79 3.33 -1.51 6.52
CA LEU A 79 4.06 -0.26 6.72
C LEU A 79 3.95 0.16 8.19
N SER A 80 5.03 0.70 8.75
CA SER A 80 5.01 1.07 10.16
C SER A 80 4.06 2.26 10.38
N PRO A 81 3.37 2.35 11.54
CA PRO A 81 2.46 3.45 11.82
C PRO A 81 3.14 4.83 11.77
N GLU A 82 4.42 4.90 12.12
CA GLU A 82 5.22 6.13 12.06
C GLU A 82 5.44 6.57 10.60
N ALA A 83 5.77 5.63 9.72
CA ALA A 83 5.94 5.91 8.30
C ALA A 83 4.62 6.34 7.65
N LEU A 84 3.50 5.70 7.99
CA LEU A 84 2.18 6.12 7.52
C LEU A 84 1.82 7.52 8.04
N ALA A 85 2.09 7.81 9.31
CA ALA A 85 1.78 9.10 9.91
C ALA A 85 2.55 10.27 9.29
N ALA A 86 3.73 10.01 8.71
CA ALA A 86 4.55 10.98 8.00
C ALA A 86 3.98 11.38 6.63
N ILE A 87 3.01 10.64 6.10
CA ILE A 87 2.37 10.94 4.82
C ILE A 87 1.41 12.12 5.00
N ALA A 88 1.64 13.19 4.23
CA ALA A 88 0.79 14.38 4.24
C ALA A 88 -0.43 14.25 3.31
N ALA A 89 -0.32 13.42 2.26
CA ALA A 89 -1.40 13.10 1.34
C ALA A 89 -2.58 12.40 2.05
N PRO A 90 -3.83 12.57 1.57
CA PRO A 90 -4.96 11.74 1.99
C PRO A 90 -4.72 10.29 1.59
N VAL A 91 -4.70 9.37 2.56
CA VAL A 91 -4.38 7.96 2.33
C VAL A 91 -5.66 7.14 2.15
N VAL A 92 -5.66 6.25 1.17
CA VAL A 92 -6.71 5.24 0.97
C VAL A 92 -6.05 3.85 0.99
N GLY A 93 -6.28 3.09 2.07
CA GLY A 93 -5.80 1.70 2.16
C GLY A 93 -6.67 0.75 1.34
N MET A 94 -6.07 0.04 0.39
CA MET A 94 -6.76 -0.94 -0.46
C MET A 94 -6.76 -2.33 0.20
N VAL A 95 -7.57 -2.49 1.25
CA VAL A 95 -7.62 -3.74 2.04
C VAL A 95 -8.66 -4.70 1.43
N HIS A 96 -8.19 -5.74 0.75
CA HIS A 96 -9.04 -6.85 0.28
C HIS A 96 -9.30 -7.88 1.37
N HIS A 97 -8.25 -8.20 2.12
CA HIS A 97 -8.26 -9.15 3.21
C HIS A 97 -7.30 -8.64 4.29
N PRO A 98 -7.75 -8.51 5.55
CA PRO A 98 -6.86 -8.10 6.64
C PRO A 98 -5.68 -9.06 6.79
N LEU A 99 -4.45 -8.54 6.80
CA LEU A 99 -3.24 -9.38 6.84
C LEU A 99 -3.21 -10.30 8.05
N ALA A 100 -3.74 -9.85 9.19
CA ALA A 100 -3.82 -10.65 10.41
C ALA A 100 -4.74 -11.88 10.29
N LEU A 101 -5.56 -11.97 9.25
CA LEU A 101 -6.45 -13.09 8.99
C LEU A 101 -5.88 -14.08 7.97
N GLU A 102 -4.66 -13.86 7.46
CA GLU A 102 -3.99 -14.82 6.58
C GLU A 102 -3.74 -16.17 7.28
N GLU A 103 -3.70 -17.21 6.45
CA GLU A 103 -3.40 -18.56 6.87
C GLU A 103 -1.89 -18.76 7.10
N GLY A 104 -1.51 -19.75 7.90
CA GLY A 104 -0.11 -20.09 8.14
C GLY A 104 0.67 -19.12 9.05
N LEU A 105 0.06 -18.04 9.54
CA LEU A 105 0.71 -17.10 10.46
C LEU A 105 0.94 -17.71 11.84
N THR A 106 2.11 -17.44 12.42
CA THR A 106 2.36 -17.63 13.86
C THR A 106 1.49 -16.67 14.67
N ALA A 107 1.24 -17.01 15.94
CA ALA A 107 0.49 -16.13 16.84
C ALA A 107 1.14 -14.75 17.00
N GLU A 108 2.47 -14.71 17.04
CA GLU A 108 3.25 -13.46 17.11
C GLU A 108 3.08 -12.61 15.85
N ARG A 109 3.23 -13.21 14.66
CA ARG A 109 3.09 -12.50 13.39
C ARG A 109 1.67 -11.99 13.19
N ARG A 110 0.66 -12.81 13.53
CA ARG A 110 -0.75 -12.42 13.51
C ARG A 110 -1.02 -11.20 14.38
N ARG A 111 -0.50 -11.18 15.61
CA ARG A 111 -0.65 -10.04 16.53
C ARG A 111 0.03 -8.80 15.98
N TYR A 112 1.26 -8.92 15.49
CA TYR A 112 1.99 -7.81 14.88
C TYR A 112 1.20 -7.18 13.73
N LEU A 113 0.74 -7.99 12.77
CA LEU A 113 -0.03 -7.51 11.63
C LEU A 113 -1.34 -6.86 12.06
N PHE A 114 -2.04 -7.44 13.05
CA PHE A 114 -3.27 -6.86 13.58
C PHE A 114 -3.04 -5.48 14.21
N GLU A 115 -1.99 -5.34 15.03
CA GLU A 115 -1.67 -4.09 15.71
C GLU A 115 -1.24 -3.00 14.72
N THR A 116 -0.38 -3.34 13.76
CA THR A 116 0.08 -2.44 12.69
C THR A 116 -1.07 -1.98 11.81
N GLU A 117 -1.82 -2.90 11.21
CA GLU A 117 -2.91 -2.58 10.29
C GLU A 117 -4.02 -1.77 11.00
N ARG A 118 -4.34 -2.12 12.25
CA ARG A 118 -5.32 -1.37 13.05
C ARG A 118 -4.85 0.03 13.40
N ALA A 119 -3.55 0.23 13.67
CA ALA A 119 -2.99 1.56 13.87
C ALA A 119 -3.09 2.38 12.59
N ASN A 120 -2.81 1.77 11.44
CA ASN A 120 -2.88 2.41 10.13
C ASN A 120 -4.32 2.80 9.76
N LEU A 121 -5.30 1.94 9.98
CA LEU A 121 -6.73 2.22 9.77
C LEU A 121 -7.28 3.37 10.62
N ARG A 122 -6.70 3.64 11.80
CA ARG A 122 -7.14 4.76 12.65
C ARG A 122 -6.66 6.12 12.16
N ARG A 123 -5.67 6.12 11.27
CA ARG A 123 -5.00 7.32 10.76
C ARG A 123 -5.45 7.68 9.35
N ALA A 124 -5.80 6.67 8.55
CA ALA A 124 -6.34 6.82 7.20
C ALA A 124 -7.74 7.47 7.22
#